data_AF-A0A6N3E3P0-F1
#
_entry.id   AF-A0A6N3E3P0-F1
#
_cell.length_a   1.000
_cell.length_b   1.000
_cell.length_c   1.000
_cell.angle_alpha   90.00
_cell.angle_beta   90.00
_cell.angle_gamma   90.00
#
_symmetry.space_group_name_H-M   'P 1'
#
loop_
_entity.id
_entity.type
_entity.pdbx_description
1 polymer ?
#
loop_
_entity_poly.entity_id
_entity_poly.type
_entity_poly.pdbx_seq_one_letter_code
_entity_poly.pdbx_strand_id
1 'polypeptide(L)'
;MQHILGPTNQSANQEYLSQLGKQTPLFLTLIVFAFLGPILEELIFRHLLINWLSQSIGLILSSLISIFLFTFIHVTHPIDFFMYAPGTILLTIAYLTANRSLAFIMAIHILNNVLGFVL
;
A
#
# COMPACT_ATOMS: atom_id res chain seq x y z
N MET A 1 18.55 -22.27 0.65
CA MET A 1 17.59 -21.43 1.40
C MET A 1 17.86 -19.93 1.19
N GLN A 2 18.29 -19.53 -0.02
CA GLN A 2 18.54 -18.13 -0.42
C GLN A 2 17.81 -17.79 -1.74
N HIS A 3 16.96 -18.70 -2.23
CA HIS A 3 16.21 -18.54 -3.47
C HIS A 3 14.72 -18.24 -3.24
N ILE A 4 14.27 -18.17 -1.98
CA ILE A 4 12.87 -17.84 -1.62
C ILE A 4 12.76 -16.39 -1.13
N LEU A 5 13.87 -15.80 -0.67
CA LEU A 5 13.99 -14.39 -0.36
C LEU A 5 14.99 -13.86 -1.39
N GLY A 6 14.52 -13.09 -2.37
CA GLY A 6 15.37 -12.49 -3.39
C GLY A 6 16.50 -11.65 -2.78
N PRO A 7 17.49 -11.22 -3.58
CA PRO A 7 18.69 -10.54 -3.11
C PRO A 7 18.43 -9.19 -2.39
N THR A 8 17.17 -8.75 -2.31
CA THR A 8 16.67 -7.63 -1.53
C THR A 8 15.31 -8.00 -0.93
N ASN A 9 15.04 -7.59 0.32
CA ASN A 9 13.70 -7.67 0.94
C ASN A 9 12.73 -6.63 0.34
N GLN A 10 12.87 -6.30 -0.94
CA GLN A 10 12.12 -5.23 -1.62
C GLN A 10 11.48 -5.79 -2.88
N SER A 11 10.23 -5.39 -3.12
CA SER A 11 9.54 -5.68 -4.38
C SER A 11 10.17 -4.95 -5.57
N ALA A 12 10.00 -5.48 -6.78
CA ALA A 12 10.50 -4.83 -7.99
C ALA A 12 9.85 -3.45 -8.23
N ASN A 13 8.60 -3.25 -7.82
CA ASN A 13 7.97 -1.91 -7.82
C ASN A 13 8.70 -0.93 -6.87
N GLN A 14 9.05 -1.36 -5.65
CA GLN A 14 9.78 -0.50 -4.70
C GLN A 14 11.17 -0.16 -5.25
N GLU A 15 11.84 -1.12 -5.88
CA GLU A 15 13.14 -0.89 -6.49
C GLU A 15 13.06 0.13 -7.63
N TYR A 16 12.07 0.01 -8.51
CA TYR A 16 11.83 0.97 -9.59
C TYR A 16 11.57 2.39 -9.07
N LEU A 17 10.67 2.54 -8.09
CA LEU A 17 10.39 3.84 -7.47
C LEU A 17 11.61 4.42 -6.76
N SER A 18 12.44 3.57 -6.14
CA SER A 18 13.68 4.01 -5.49
C SER A 18 14.72 4.48 -6.50
N GLN A 19 14.85 3.80 -7.65
CA GLN A 19 15.74 4.23 -8.73
C GLN A 19 15.29 5.56 -9.35
N LEU A 20 13.99 5.72 -9.58
CA LEU A 20 13.41 6.98 -10.05
C LEU A 20 13.59 8.12 -9.02
N GLY A 21 13.43 7.80 -7.74
CA GLY A 21 13.68 8.70 -6.62
C GLY A 21 15.11 9.21 -6.57
N LYS A 22 16.12 8.38 -6.88
CA LYS A 22 17.54 8.82 -6.94
C LYS A 22 17.81 9.85 -8.04
N GLN A 23 16.97 9.92 -9.07
CA GLN A 23 17.09 10.87 -10.18
C GLN A 23 16.29 12.16 -9.93
N THR A 24 15.53 12.23 -8.84
CA THR A 24 14.59 13.31 -8.52
C THR A 24 14.96 13.94 -7.17
N PRO A 25 14.77 15.26 -6.96
CA PRO A 25 14.92 15.84 -5.64
C PRO A 25 14.05 15.12 -4.59
N LEU A 26 14.66 14.72 -3.47
CA LEU A 26 13.99 13.91 -2.43
C LEU A 26 12.64 14.49 -2.00
N PHE A 27 12.52 15.82 -1.85
CA PHE A 27 11.27 16.45 -1.45
C PHE A 27 10.12 16.22 -2.44
N LEU A 28 10.41 16.17 -3.75
CA LEU A 28 9.41 15.87 -4.79
C LEU A 28 9.01 14.40 -4.75
N THR A 29 9.99 13.49 -4.59
CA THR A 29 9.73 12.06 -4.42
C THR A 29 8.81 11.80 -3.24
N LEU A 30 9.08 12.44 -2.08
CA LEU A 30 8.24 12.31 -0.90
C LEU A 30 6.84 12.87 -1.16
N ILE A 31 6.70 14.09 -1.69
CA ILE A 31 5.37 14.66 -1.98
C ILE A 31 4.53 13.73 -2.86
N VAL A 32 5.10 13.21 -3.94
CA VAL A 32 4.35 12.41 -4.92
C VAL A 32 4.10 10.99 -4.40
N PHE A 33 5.15 10.26 -4.04
CA PHE A 33 5.04 8.82 -3.76
C PHE A 33 4.83 8.48 -2.29
N ALA A 34 5.26 9.35 -1.37
CA ALA A 34 5.05 9.13 0.06
C ALA A 34 3.80 9.81 0.60
N PHE A 35 3.31 10.89 -0.03
CA PHE A 35 2.08 11.58 0.39
C PHE A 35 0.92 11.34 -0.58
N LEU A 36 1.01 11.84 -1.82
CA LEU A 36 -0.12 11.81 -2.75
C LEU A 36 -0.55 10.39 -3.13
N GLY A 37 0.41 9.49 -3.37
CA GLY A 37 0.16 8.06 -3.64
C GLY A 37 -0.72 7.42 -2.55
N PRO A 38 -0.24 7.33 -1.31
CA PRO A 38 -1.02 6.80 -0.19
C PRO A 38 -2.38 7.47 0.01
N ILE A 39 -2.49 8.80 -0.15
CA ILE A 39 -3.79 9.48 -0.03
C ILE A 39 -4.79 8.94 -1.05
N LEU A 40 -4.40 8.87 -2.33
CA LEU A 40 -5.27 8.34 -3.39
C LEU A 40 -5.62 6.87 -3.14
N GLU A 41 -4.64 6.08 -2.70
CA GLU A 41 -4.84 4.68 -2.38
C GLU A 41 -5.83 4.49 -1.21
N GLU A 42 -5.70 5.23 -0.11
CA GLU A 42 -6.64 5.12 1.02
C GLU A 42 -8.06 5.56 0.63
N LEU A 43 -8.20 6.58 -0.22
CA LEU A 43 -9.50 7.01 -0.72
C LEU A 43 -10.17 5.93 -1.60
N ILE A 44 -9.41 5.26 -2.45
CA ILE A 44 -9.96 4.21 -3.33
C ILE A 44 -10.22 2.93 -2.53
N PHE A 45 -9.22 2.43 -1.84
CA PHE A 45 -9.27 1.09 -1.24
C PHE A 45 -10.02 1.10 0.10
N ARG A 46 -9.81 2.08 0.97
CA ARG A 46 -10.42 2.08 2.32
C ARG A 46 -11.74 2.84 2.35
N HIS A 47 -11.81 4.00 1.70
CA HIS A 47 -13.07 4.74 1.64
C HIS A 47 -14.04 4.14 0.62
N LEU A 48 -13.70 4.10 -0.66
CA LEU A 48 -14.65 3.64 -1.67
C LEU A 48 -14.92 2.13 -1.59
N LEU A 49 -13.87 1.30 -1.64
CA LEU A 49 -14.06 -0.15 -1.69
C LEU A 49 -14.42 -0.78 -0.35
N ILE A 50 -13.87 -0.32 0.78
CA ILE A 50 -14.24 -0.87 2.10
C ILE A 50 -15.42 -0.11 2.73
N ASN A 51 -15.42 1.22 2.75
CA ASN A 51 -16.49 1.95 3.44
C ASN A 51 -17.82 1.93 2.69
N TRP A 52 -17.79 2.30 1.41
CA TRP A 52 -19.00 2.49 0.64
C TRP A 52 -19.54 1.16 0.09
N LEU A 53 -18.70 0.39 -0.62
CA LEU A 53 -19.14 -0.86 -1.25
C LEU A 53 -19.55 -1.95 -0.24
N SER A 54 -19.00 -1.96 0.98
CA SER A 54 -19.42 -2.93 2.02
C SER A 54 -20.89 -2.80 2.43
N GLN A 55 -21.52 -1.64 2.17
CA GLN A 55 -22.96 -1.44 2.40
C GLN A 55 -23.82 -2.24 1.43
N SER A 56 -23.29 -2.60 0.26
CA SER A 56 -24.01 -3.36 -0.77
C SER A 56 -23.70 -4.86 -0.73
N ILE A 57 -22.44 -5.24 -0.48
CA ILE A 57 -21.99 -6.63 -0.64
C ILE A 57 -21.41 -7.26 0.65
N GLY A 58 -21.46 -6.52 1.75
CA GLY A 58 -20.94 -6.96 3.05
C GLY A 58 -19.44 -6.71 3.22
N LEU A 59 -19.03 -6.54 4.48
CA LEU A 59 -17.68 -6.15 4.87
C LEU A 59 -16.60 -7.13 4.40
N ILE A 60 -16.83 -8.43 4.56
CA ILE A 60 -15.82 -9.46 4.26
C ILE A 60 -15.48 -9.43 2.76
N LEU A 61 -16.50 -9.52 1.90
CA LEU A 61 -16.29 -9.57 0.46
C LEU A 61 -15.67 -8.26 -0.07
N SER A 62 -16.14 -7.11 0.40
CA SER A 62 -15.58 -5.82 0.00
C SER A 62 -14.12 -5.65 0.48
N SER A 63 -13.77 -6.16 1.66
CA SER A 63 -12.39 -6.17 2.15
C SER A 63 -11.49 -7.08 1.31
N LEU A 64 -11.96 -8.28 0.94
CA LEU A 64 -11.22 -9.20 0.07
C LEU A 64 -10.97 -8.59 -1.31
N ILE A 65 -11.98 -7.96 -1.90
CA ILE A 65 -11.85 -7.23 -3.17
C ILE A 65 -10.82 -6.11 -3.04
N SER A 66 -10.90 -5.30 -1.98
CA SER A 66 -9.95 -4.22 -1.75
C SER A 66 -8.52 -4.71 -1.59
N ILE A 67 -8.29 -5.75 -0.78
CA ILE A 67 -6.96 -6.34 -0.55
C ILE A 67 -6.40 -6.93 -1.84
N PHE A 68 -7.22 -7.67 -2.58
CA PHE A 68 -6.82 -8.28 -3.85
C PHE A 68 -6.44 -7.21 -4.88
N LEU A 69 -7.32 -6.22 -5.12
CA LEU A 69 -7.06 -5.17 -6.10
C LEU A 69 -5.86 -4.30 -5.71
N PHE A 70 -5.73 -3.92 -4.44
CA PHE A 70 -4.56 -3.17 -3.96
C PHE A 70 -3.28 -3.95 -4.23
N THR A 71 -3.25 -5.23 -3.86
CA THR A 71 -2.06 -6.06 -4.08
C THR A 71 -1.77 -6.17 -5.57
N PHE A 72 -2.80 -6.46 -6.38
CA PHE A 72 -2.69 -6.72 -7.80
C PHE A 72 -2.07 -5.55 -8.58
N ILE A 73 -2.43 -4.30 -8.28
CA ILE A 73 -1.86 -3.13 -8.97
C ILE A 73 -0.37 -2.89 -8.64
N HIS A 74 0.16 -3.52 -7.59
CA HIS A 74 1.56 -3.42 -7.18
C HIS A 74 2.42 -4.61 -7.64
N VAL A 75 1.81 -5.64 -8.23
CA VAL A 75 2.52 -6.83 -8.70
C VAL A 75 3.20 -6.54 -10.04
N THR A 76 4.53 -6.57 -10.05
CA THR A 76 5.33 -6.58 -11.30
C THR A 76 5.83 -7.99 -11.62
N HIS A 77 6.07 -8.80 -10.59
CA HIS A 77 6.36 -10.23 -10.66
C HIS A 77 5.48 -11.00 -9.69
N PRO A 78 5.10 -12.27 -9.96
CA PRO A 78 4.20 -13.04 -9.10
C PRO A 78 4.60 -13.08 -7.62
N ILE A 79 5.89 -13.00 -7.31
CA ILE A 79 6.41 -12.98 -5.93
C ILE A 79 6.05 -11.69 -5.18
N ASP A 80 5.88 -10.55 -5.87
CA ASP A 80 5.50 -9.27 -5.26
C ASP A 80 4.14 -9.36 -4.56
N PHE A 81 3.25 -10.26 -5.02
CA PHE A 81 1.96 -10.47 -4.38
C PHE A 81 2.13 -10.82 -2.90
N PHE A 82 3.08 -11.70 -2.58
CA PHE A 82 3.36 -12.11 -1.21
C PHE A 82 4.12 -11.04 -0.40
N MET A 83 4.71 -10.04 -1.06
CA MET A 83 5.34 -8.89 -0.41
C MET A 83 4.32 -7.80 -0.07
N TYR A 84 3.36 -7.52 -0.95
CA TYR A 84 2.37 -6.46 -0.77
C TYR A 84 1.12 -6.90 0.02
N ALA A 85 0.67 -8.15 -0.14
CA ALA A 85 -0.55 -8.64 0.52
C ALA A 85 -0.53 -8.46 2.05
N PRO A 86 0.55 -8.82 2.78
CA PRO A 86 0.60 -8.61 4.22
C PRO A 86 0.41 -7.14 4.63
N GLY A 87 1.02 -6.20 3.90
CA GLY A 87 0.92 -4.77 4.18
C GLY A 87 -0.51 -4.24 4.07
N THR A 88 -1.20 -4.55 2.96
CA THR A 88 -2.59 -4.10 2.79
C THR A 88 -3.58 -4.80 3.71
N ILE A 89 -3.31 -6.06 4.11
CA ILE A 89 -4.09 -6.76 5.14
C ILE A 89 -3.96 -6.00 6.47
N LEU A 90 -2.74 -5.68 6.90
CA LEU A 90 -2.50 -4.93 8.14
C LEU A 90 -3.14 -3.54 8.11
N LEU A 91 -3.00 -2.80 7.00
CA LEU A 91 -3.64 -1.50 6.84
C LEU A 91 -5.18 -1.61 6.87
N THR A 92 -5.74 -2.65 6.24
CA THR A 92 -7.20 -2.90 6.28
C THR A 92 -7.68 -3.20 7.69
N ILE A 93 -6.95 -4.05 8.43
CA ILE A 93 -7.27 -4.34 9.84
C ILE A 93 -7.17 -3.04 10.67
N ALA A 94 -6.08 -2.29 10.54
CA ALA A 94 -5.86 -1.03 11.26
C ALA A 94 -6.95 0.01 10.96
N TYR A 95 -7.38 0.12 9.71
CA TYR A 95 -8.49 0.98 9.31
C TYR A 95 -9.81 0.60 10.00
N LEU A 96 -10.14 -0.70 10.01
CA LEU A 96 -11.37 -1.19 10.63
C LEU A 96 -11.35 -1.07 12.15
N THR A 97 -10.21 -1.33 12.80
CA THR A 97 -10.07 -1.19 14.26
C THR A 97 -10.01 0.27 14.70
N ALA A 98 -9.51 1.18 13.86
CA ALA A 98 -9.52 2.63 14.10
C ALA A 98 -10.87 3.29 13.76
N ASN A 99 -11.97 2.55 13.86
CA ASN A 99 -13.33 3.01 13.54
C ASN A 99 -13.42 3.71 12.17
N ARG A 100 -12.73 3.16 11.17
CA ARG A 100 -12.70 3.65 9.79
C ARG A 100 -12.16 5.09 9.65
N SER A 101 -11.23 5.47 10.54
CA SER A 101 -10.55 6.77 10.46
C SER A 101 -9.59 6.82 9.27
N LEU A 102 -9.98 7.57 8.24
CA LEU A 102 -9.14 7.79 7.06
C LEU A 102 -7.85 8.56 7.37
N ALA A 103 -7.94 9.58 8.23
CA ALA A 103 -6.78 10.37 8.61
C ALA A 103 -5.72 9.52 9.31
N PHE A 104 -6.16 8.61 10.20
CA PHE A 104 -5.27 7.69 10.89
C PHE A 104 -4.56 6.73 9.93
N ILE A 105 -5.31 6.09 9.03
CA ILE A 105 -4.70 5.13 8.12
C ILE A 105 -3.81 5.79 7.06
N MET A 106 -4.20 6.98 6.57
CA MET A 106 -3.32 7.79 5.72
C MET A 106 -2.01 8.10 6.42
N ALA A 107 -2.03 8.51 7.69
CA ALA A 107 -0.81 8.81 8.43
C ALA A 107 0.12 7.59 8.55
N ILE A 108 -0.43 6.40 8.82
CA ILE A 108 0.35 5.15 8.89
C ILE A 108 0.95 4.82 7.52
N HIS A 109 0.17 4.92 6.46
CA HIS A 109 0.64 4.56 5.12
C HIS A 109 1.70 5.55 4.61
N ILE A 110 1.46 6.85 4.80
CA ILE A 110 2.45 7.89 4.50
C ILE A 110 3.74 7.63 5.27
N LEU A 111 3.66 7.34 6.58
CA LEU A 111 4.83 7.03 7.39
C LEU A 111 5.59 5.82 6.83
N ASN A 112 4.89 4.74 6.46
CA ASN A 112 5.50 3.56 5.86
C ASN A 112 6.26 3.91 4.57
N ASN A 113 5.67 4.71 3.68
CA ASN A 113 6.34 5.10 2.44
C ASN A 113 7.50 6.06 2.68
N VAL A 114 7.37 7.02 3.60
CA VAL A 114 8.48 7.90 4.00
C VAL A 114 9.67 7.06 4.49
N LEU A 115 9.42 6.08 5.38
CA LEU A 115 10.48 5.18 5.85
C LEU A 115 11.09 4.37 4.71
N GLY A 116 10.27 3.87 3.78
CA GLY A 116 10.75 3.11 2.62
C GLY A 116 11.60 3.91 1.62
N PHE A 117 11.49 5.23 1.60
CA PHE A 117 12.33 6.11 0.78
C PHE A 117 13.57 6.65 1.51
N VAL A 118 13.55 6.70 2.84
CA VAL A 118 14.60 7.35 3.66
C VAL A 118 15.57 6.33 4.28
N LEU A 119 15.11 5.11 4.57
CA LEU A 119 15.91 4.01 5.14
C LEU A 119 16.40 3.06 4.04
#